data_AF-W5N6F2-F1
#
_entry.id   AF-W5N6F2-F1
#
_cell.length_a   1.000
_cell.length_b   1.000
_cell.length_c   1.000
_cell.angle_alpha   90.00
_cell.angle_beta   90.00
_cell.angle_gamma   90.00
#
_symmetry.space_group_name_H-M   'P 1'
#
loop_
_entity.id
_entity.type
_entity.pdbx_description
1 polymer ?
#
loop_
_entity_poly.entity_id
_entity_poly.type
_entity_poly.pdbx_seq_one_letter_code
_entity_poly.pdbx_strand_id
1 'polypeptide(L)'
;MADDWSSPRTSNVFYLGDVLNIEASVSQADHQPLRLFVDSCVATLVPDQTSTPRYAFIKNHGCLTDAKTTGSSSQFMPRPQDGKLRMKLDAFRFYQDARSSIYITCLLKVTAASQRVSAEPVILAALGAVVGLVCVAVLGTVLYRLGATDQYLS
;
A
#
# COMPACT_ATOMS: atom_id res chain seq x y z
N MET A 1 -11.70 12.69 -11.63
CA MET A 1 -11.94 13.94 -10.88
C MET A 1 -11.69 15.11 -11.82
N ALA A 2 -12.34 16.26 -11.57
CA ALA A 2 -11.96 17.53 -12.16
C ALA A 2 -10.55 17.95 -11.68
N ASP A 3 -9.93 18.92 -12.36
CA ASP A 3 -8.53 19.31 -12.13
C ASP A 3 -8.27 19.89 -10.73
N ASP A 4 -9.31 20.46 -10.13
CA ASP A 4 -9.33 21.02 -8.78
C ASP A 4 -9.69 19.97 -7.70
N TRP A 5 -10.00 18.73 -8.08
CA TRP A 5 -10.45 17.65 -7.20
C TRP A 5 -11.74 17.93 -6.41
N SER A 6 -12.55 18.91 -6.82
CA SER A 6 -13.79 19.27 -6.12
C SER A 6 -14.92 18.28 -6.41
N SER A 7 -14.91 17.67 -7.59
CA SER A 7 -16.01 16.84 -8.09
C SER A 7 -15.53 15.79 -9.10
N PRO A 8 -16.36 14.77 -9.38
CA PRO A 8 -16.18 13.92 -10.55
C PRO A 8 -16.17 14.77 -11.83
N ARG A 9 -15.31 14.42 -12.78
CA ARG A 9 -15.30 15.07 -14.08
C ARG A 9 -16.58 14.71 -14.82
N THR A 10 -17.18 15.67 -15.52
CA THR A 10 -18.43 15.48 -16.28
C THR A 10 -18.24 14.69 -17.58
N SER A 11 -17.05 14.79 -18.19
CA SER A 11 -16.69 14.06 -19.41
C SER A 11 -15.73 12.91 -19.11
N ASN A 12 -15.93 11.79 -19.82
CA ASN A 12 -15.05 10.63 -19.81
C ASN A 12 -14.09 10.59 -21.02
N VAL A 13 -14.03 11.67 -21.80
CA VAL A 13 -13.15 11.79 -22.98
C VAL A 13 -11.85 12.46 -22.59
N PHE A 14 -10.73 11.85 -22.96
CA PHE A 14 -9.36 12.34 -22.73
C PHE A 14 -8.57 12.30 -24.04
N TYR A 15 -7.71 13.28 -24.23
CA TYR A 15 -6.76 13.35 -25.33
C TYR A 15 -5.36 12.96 -24.86
N LEU A 16 -4.49 12.53 -25.78
CA LEU A 16 -3.09 12.30 -25.44
C LEU A 16 -2.45 13.62 -25.00
N GLY A 17 -1.79 13.61 -23.85
CA GLY A 17 -1.28 14.80 -23.17
C GLY A 17 -2.18 15.32 -22.05
N ASP A 18 -3.44 14.86 -21.95
CA ASP A 18 -4.27 15.11 -20.78
C ASP A 18 -3.78 14.31 -19.57
N VAL A 19 -4.27 14.69 -18.38
CA VAL A 19 -4.00 13.97 -17.13
C VAL A 19 -5.30 13.42 -16.55
N LEU A 20 -5.29 12.12 -16.22
CA LEU A 20 -6.36 11.46 -15.50
C LEU A 20 -6.17 11.69 -14.00
N ASN A 21 -7.04 12.52 -13.41
CA ASN A 21 -7.11 12.69 -11.96
C ASN A 21 -7.99 11.57 -11.37
N ILE A 22 -7.36 10.58 -10.72
CA ILE A 22 -8.04 9.40 -10.16
C ILE A 22 -8.07 9.52 -8.63
N GLU A 23 -9.25 9.41 -8.05
CA GLU A 23 -9.46 9.38 -6.60
C GLU A 23 -10.11 8.04 -6.22
N ALA A 24 -9.51 7.36 -5.25
CA ALA A 24 -10.11 6.23 -4.54
C ALA A 24 -10.51 6.71 -3.15
N SER A 25 -11.69 6.29 -2.68
CA SER A 25 -12.18 6.64 -1.35
C SER A 25 -12.88 5.45 -0.70
N VAL A 26 -12.79 5.35 0.63
CA VAL A 26 -13.54 4.39 1.44
C VAL A 26 -14.42 5.14 2.43
N SER A 27 -15.68 4.71 2.54
CA SER A 27 -16.59 5.23 3.57
C SER A 27 -16.13 4.76 4.94
N GLN A 28 -16.05 5.68 5.90
CA GLN A 28 -15.59 5.39 7.26
C GLN A 28 -16.76 5.19 8.25
N ALA A 29 -17.97 4.91 7.76
CA ALA A 29 -19.14 4.76 8.61
C ALA A 29 -18.92 3.65 9.66
N ASP A 30 -18.96 4.04 10.94
CA ASP A 30 -18.88 3.20 12.15
C ASP A 30 -17.67 2.26 12.29
N HIS A 31 -16.62 2.47 11.50
CA HIS A 31 -15.36 1.74 11.61
C HIS A 31 -14.27 2.59 12.27
N GLN A 32 -13.31 1.94 12.91
CA GLN A 32 -12.07 2.59 13.34
C GLN A 32 -11.44 3.33 12.13
N PRO A 33 -10.81 4.51 12.31
CA PRO A 33 -10.22 5.26 11.20
C PRO A 33 -9.37 4.37 10.30
N LEU A 34 -9.74 4.29 9.01
CA LEU A 34 -9.07 3.45 8.01
C LEU A 34 -8.17 4.29 7.10
N ARG A 35 -6.98 3.77 6.80
CA ARG A 35 -6.07 4.31 5.79
C ARG A 35 -6.14 3.47 4.52
N LEU A 36 -6.43 4.13 3.40
CA LEU A 36 -6.60 3.51 2.09
C LEU A 36 -5.27 3.45 1.32
N PHE A 37 -4.97 2.30 0.73
CA PHE A 37 -3.84 2.05 -0.15
C PHE A 37 -4.30 1.45 -1.48
N VAL A 38 -3.48 1.64 -2.51
CA VAL A 38 -3.62 0.98 -3.80
C VAL A 38 -2.47 -0.03 -3.91
N ASP A 39 -2.79 -1.30 -4.08
CA ASP A 39 -1.78 -2.37 -4.19
C ASP A 39 -1.29 -2.53 -5.63
N SER A 40 -2.23 -2.54 -6.58
CA SER A 40 -1.96 -2.65 -8.01
C SER A 40 -3.06 -1.99 -8.83
N CYS A 41 -2.72 -1.50 -10.02
CA CYS A 41 -3.69 -1.06 -11.01
C CYS A 41 -3.24 -1.48 -12.42
N VAL A 42 -4.21 -1.97 -13.19
CA VAL A 42 -4.01 -2.42 -14.56
C VAL A 42 -5.06 -1.77 -15.44
N ALA A 43 -4.62 -1.26 -16.59
CA ALA A 43 -5.49 -0.81 -17.65
C ALA A 43 -5.61 -1.88 -18.75
N THR A 44 -6.81 -2.03 -19.31
CA THR A 44 -7.16 -3.02 -20.32
C THR A 44 -8.20 -2.47 -21.30
N LEU A 45 -8.44 -3.16 -22.42
CA LEU A 45 -9.47 -2.76 -23.41
C LEU A 45 -10.87 -3.29 -23.09
N VAL A 46 -10.98 -4.22 -22.17
CA VAL A 46 -12.22 -4.82 -21.66
C VAL A 46 -12.17 -4.86 -20.14
N PRO A 47 -13.30 -4.97 -19.43
CA PRO A 47 -13.33 -5.01 -17.96
C PRO A 47 -12.86 -6.37 -17.39
N ASP A 48 -11.74 -6.89 -17.89
CA ASP A 48 -11.05 -8.08 -17.41
C ASP A 48 -9.55 -7.76 -17.27
N GLN A 49 -9.06 -7.79 -16.04
CA GLN A 49 -7.67 -7.49 -15.66
C GLN A 49 -6.65 -8.46 -16.26
N THR A 50 -7.10 -9.65 -16.68
CA THR A 50 -6.25 -10.69 -17.25
C THR A 50 -6.17 -10.63 -18.77
N SER A 51 -7.03 -9.82 -19.39
CA SER A 51 -7.09 -9.65 -20.84
C SER A 51 -5.81 -9.03 -21.42
N THR A 52 -5.64 -9.16 -22.74
CA THR A 52 -4.52 -8.60 -23.50
C THR A 52 -5.08 -7.70 -24.61
N PRO A 53 -4.50 -6.52 -24.84
CA PRO A 53 -3.35 -5.92 -24.18
C PRO A 53 -3.67 -5.41 -22.76
N ARG A 54 -2.65 -5.39 -21.89
CA ARG A 54 -2.74 -4.86 -20.52
C ARG A 54 -1.57 -3.95 -20.21
N TYR A 55 -1.82 -2.91 -19.43
CA TYR A 55 -0.81 -1.96 -18.97
C TYR A 55 -0.87 -1.80 -17.45
N ALA A 56 0.11 -2.35 -16.75
CA ALA A 56 0.22 -2.25 -15.29
C ALA A 56 1.03 -1.00 -14.90
N PHE A 57 0.33 0.05 -14.48
CA PHE A 57 0.95 1.33 -14.09
C PHE A 57 1.20 1.44 -12.58
N ILE A 58 0.50 0.65 -11.75
CA ILE A 58 0.83 0.43 -10.33
C ILE A 58 1.04 -1.06 -10.11
N LYS A 59 2.19 -1.44 -9.54
CA LYS A 59 2.54 -2.82 -9.18
C LYS A 59 3.43 -2.84 -7.93
N ASN A 60 3.88 -4.03 -7.51
CA ASN A 60 4.79 -4.18 -6.37
C ASN A 60 4.27 -3.49 -5.10
N HIS A 61 3.02 -3.75 -4.72
CA HIS A 61 2.40 -3.23 -3.50
C HIS A 61 2.36 -1.70 -3.41
N GLY A 62 1.88 -1.07 -4.49
CA GLY A 62 1.66 0.39 -4.55
C GLY A 62 2.78 1.21 -5.19
N CYS A 63 3.76 0.57 -5.84
CA CYS A 63 4.74 1.31 -6.64
C CYS A 63 4.10 1.78 -7.95
N LEU A 64 3.96 3.10 -8.12
CA LEU A 64 3.56 3.73 -9.38
C LEU A 64 4.74 3.68 -10.36
N THR A 65 4.72 2.70 -11.27
CA THR A 65 5.85 2.45 -12.17
C THR A 65 5.78 3.22 -13.48
N ASP A 66 4.61 3.75 -13.86
CA ASP A 66 4.42 4.51 -15.09
C ASP A 66 5.47 5.63 -15.24
N ALA A 67 5.59 6.51 -14.25
CA ALA A 67 6.58 7.61 -14.25
C ALA A 67 8.02 7.12 -14.46
N LYS A 68 8.37 5.96 -13.90
CA LYS A 68 9.72 5.38 -14.06
C LYS A 68 9.92 4.78 -15.45
N THR A 69 8.91 4.13 -16.01
CA THR A 69 9.04 3.38 -17.27
C THR A 69 8.88 4.26 -18.51
N THR A 70 8.01 5.27 -18.44
CA THR A 70 7.66 6.12 -19.59
C THR A 70 8.24 7.52 -19.47
N GLY A 71 8.73 7.91 -18.28
CA GLY A 71 9.13 9.30 -18.00
C GLY A 71 7.93 10.24 -17.88
N SER A 72 6.73 9.72 -17.64
CA SER A 72 5.50 10.49 -17.50
C SER A 72 5.48 11.35 -16.23
N SER A 73 4.52 12.27 -16.18
CA SER A 73 4.28 13.14 -15.01
C SER A 73 3.41 12.49 -13.91
N SER A 74 3.10 11.20 -14.09
CA SER A 74 2.23 10.42 -13.21
C SER A 74 2.78 10.34 -11.79
N GLN A 75 1.94 10.64 -10.80
CA GLN A 75 2.38 10.72 -9.41
C GLN A 75 1.22 10.53 -8.44
N PHE A 76 1.54 10.07 -7.23
CA PHE A 76 0.61 10.17 -6.11
C PHE A 76 0.56 11.61 -5.60
N MET A 77 -0.64 12.07 -5.27
CA MET A 77 -0.86 13.39 -4.68
C MET A 77 -0.82 13.30 -3.16
N PRO A 78 -0.53 14.41 -2.45
CA PRO A 78 -0.69 14.49 -1.01
C PRO A 78 -2.10 14.07 -0.59
N ARG A 79 -2.17 13.31 0.51
CA ARG A 79 -3.41 12.72 0.99
C ARG A 79 -4.28 13.78 1.67
N PRO A 80 -5.55 13.97 1.26
CA PRO A 80 -6.45 14.90 1.94
C PRO A 80 -7.01 14.32 3.25
N GLN A 81 -7.24 13.01 3.31
CA GLN A 81 -7.73 12.27 4.50
C GLN A 81 -7.29 10.80 4.40
N ASP A 82 -7.13 10.10 5.53
CA ASP A 82 -6.66 8.70 5.56
C ASP A 82 -7.43 7.77 4.62
N GLY A 83 -8.76 7.91 4.57
CA GLY A 83 -9.63 7.11 3.70
C GLY A 83 -9.68 7.52 2.23
N LYS A 84 -8.89 8.50 1.77
CA LYS A 84 -8.82 8.92 0.35
C LYS A 84 -7.40 8.82 -0.17
N LEU A 85 -7.26 8.42 -1.42
CA LEU A 85 -5.99 8.41 -2.12
C LEU A 85 -6.20 9.02 -3.50
N ARG A 86 -5.28 9.91 -3.91
CA ARG A 86 -5.33 10.66 -5.16
C ARG A 86 -4.07 10.39 -5.97
N MET A 87 -4.23 10.21 -7.28
CA MET A 87 -3.11 10.05 -8.21
C MET A 87 -3.41 10.70 -9.55
N LYS A 88 -2.33 11.18 -10.19
CA LYS A 88 -2.33 11.64 -11.57
C LYS A 88 -1.74 10.55 -12.45
N LEU A 89 -2.39 10.29 -13.58
CA LEU A 89 -1.92 9.36 -14.60
C LEU A 89 -1.99 10.06 -15.96
N ASP A 90 -0.88 10.16 -16.67
CA ASP A 90 -0.89 10.75 -18.02
C ASP A 90 -1.78 9.92 -18.95
N ALA A 91 -2.57 10.59 -19.78
CA ALA A 91 -3.48 9.93 -20.71
C ALA A 91 -2.70 9.15 -21.77
N PHE A 92 -3.07 7.88 -21.94
CA PHE A 92 -2.47 6.99 -22.92
C PHE A 92 -3.54 6.21 -23.67
N ARG A 93 -3.13 5.55 -24.74
CA ARG A 93 -3.95 4.60 -25.50
C ARG A 93 -3.13 3.36 -25.83
N PHE A 94 -3.81 2.24 -26.07
CA PHE A 94 -3.14 1.06 -26.62
C PHE A 94 -2.80 1.28 -28.10
N TYR A 95 -1.61 0.84 -28.49
CA TYR A 95 -1.14 0.94 -29.87
C TYR A 95 -1.99 0.04 -30.78
N GLN A 96 -2.30 0.52 -31.99
CA GLN A 96 -3.05 -0.21 -33.03
C GLN A 96 -4.46 -0.68 -32.65
N ASP A 97 -5.05 -0.20 -31.55
CA ASP A 97 -6.48 -0.43 -31.29
C ASP A 97 -7.31 0.76 -31.76
N ALA A 98 -8.37 0.49 -32.52
CA ALA A 98 -9.30 1.51 -33.00
C ALA A 98 -10.25 2.01 -31.91
N ARG A 99 -10.38 1.27 -30.80
CA ARG A 99 -11.18 1.67 -29.64
C ARG A 99 -10.39 2.69 -28.82
N SER A 100 -10.99 3.85 -28.62
CA SER A 100 -10.44 4.94 -27.81
C SER A 100 -10.82 4.85 -26.32
N SER A 101 -11.28 3.68 -25.86
CA SER A 101 -11.71 3.45 -24.47
C SER A 101 -10.79 2.47 -23.77
N ILE A 102 -10.45 2.76 -22.52
CA ILE A 102 -9.72 1.89 -21.62
C ILE A 102 -10.52 1.66 -20.34
N TYR A 103 -10.34 0.50 -19.73
CA TYR A 103 -10.83 0.18 -18.41
C TYR A 103 -9.65 0.18 -17.46
N ILE A 104 -9.80 0.82 -16.30
CA ILE A 104 -8.81 0.79 -15.23
C ILE A 104 -9.40 -0.02 -14.10
N THR A 105 -8.69 -1.05 -13.67
CA THR A 105 -9.07 -1.81 -12.47
C THR A 105 -7.93 -1.78 -11.47
N CYS A 106 -8.28 -1.54 -10.21
CA CYS A 106 -7.32 -1.40 -9.12
C CYS A 106 -7.68 -2.33 -7.97
N LEU A 107 -6.66 -2.92 -7.35
CA LEU A 107 -6.77 -3.61 -6.09
C LEU A 107 -6.51 -2.63 -4.96
N LEU A 108 -7.55 -2.35 -4.16
CA LEU A 108 -7.48 -1.46 -3.01
C LEU A 108 -7.32 -2.25 -1.72
N LYS A 109 -6.53 -1.71 -0.78
CA LYS A 109 -6.31 -2.28 0.56
C LYS A 109 -6.56 -1.21 1.62
N VAL A 110 -6.98 -1.64 2.81
CA VAL A 110 -7.19 -0.74 3.95
C VAL A 110 -6.47 -1.28 5.18
N THR A 111 -5.93 -0.38 6.00
CA THR A 111 -5.37 -0.70 7.32
C THR A 111 -5.96 0.25 8.36
N ALA A 112 -5.77 -0.04 9.65
CA ALA A 112 -6.04 0.96 10.68
C ALA A 112 -5.12 2.19 10.47
N ALA A 113 -5.66 3.40 10.58
CA ALA A 113 -4.91 4.64 10.38
C ALA A 113 -3.79 4.86 11.42
N SER A 114 -3.96 4.27 12.61
CA SER A 114 -2.96 4.26 13.68
C SER A 114 -1.75 3.35 13.37
N GLN A 115 -1.90 2.40 12.44
CA GLN A 115 -0.80 1.52 12.05
C GLN A 115 0.21 2.31 11.22
N ARG A 116 1.50 2.23 11.60
CA ARG A 116 2.58 2.80 10.81
C ARG A 116 2.71 2.03 9.49
N VAL A 117 2.88 2.76 8.39
CA VAL A 117 3.10 2.14 7.07
C VAL A 117 4.47 1.47 7.12
N SER A 118 4.46 0.14 7.20
CA SER A 118 5.66 -0.67 7.14
C SER A 118 5.87 -1.11 5.69
N ALA A 119 7.04 -0.84 5.12
CA ALA A 119 7.51 -1.57 3.96
C ALA A 119 7.98 -2.93 4.47
N GLU A 120 7.07 -3.89 4.60
CA GLU A 120 7.39 -5.17 5.25
C GLU A 120 8.36 -6.03 4.42
N PRO A 121 9.18 -6.86 5.11
CA PRO A 121 8.67 -8.05 5.79
C PRO A 121 8.67 -7.93 7.32
N VAL A 122 7.62 -8.42 7.99
CA VAL A 122 7.62 -8.67 9.44
C VAL A 122 8.71 -9.69 9.74
N ILE A 123 9.93 -9.25 10.09
CA ILE A 123 10.95 -10.16 10.62
C ILE A 123 11.46 -9.74 12.01
N LEU A 124 11.17 -8.53 12.50
CA LEU A 124 11.82 -8.06 13.74
C LEU A 124 10.95 -7.89 14.98
N ALA A 125 9.65 -8.21 14.94
CA ALA A 125 8.81 -8.11 16.14
C ALA A 125 8.92 -9.34 17.08
N ALA A 126 9.38 -10.50 16.58
CA ALA A 126 9.42 -11.73 17.38
C ALA A 126 10.72 -11.92 18.21
N LEU A 127 11.80 -11.21 17.90
CA LEU A 127 13.08 -11.39 18.62
C LEU A 127 13.12 -10.66 19.98
N GLY A 128 12.28 -9.65 20.20
CA GLY A 128 12.27 -8.89 21.45
C GLY A 128 11.65 -9.62 22.65
N ALA A 129 10.73 -10.56 22.42
CA ALA A 129 10.02 -11.25 23.50
C ALA A 129 10.81 -12.44 24.07
N VAL A 130 11.58 -13.16 23.23
CA VAL A 130 12.30 -14.37 23.65
C VAL A 130 13.55 -14.00 24.48
N VAL A 131 14.25 -12.92 24.14
CA VAL A 131 15.45 -12.47 24.87
C VAL A 131 15.12 -12.02 26.29
N GLY A 132 13.94 -11.42 26.51
CA GLY A 132 13.48 -11.01 27.85
C GLY A 132 13.22 -12.20 28.78
N LEU A 133 12.61 -13.27 28.28
CA LEU A 133 12.30 -14.49 29.07
C LEU A 133 13.55 -15.28 29.46
N VAL A 134 14.55 -15.35 28.57
CA VAL A 134 15.81 -16.07 28.86
C VAL A 134 16.66 -15.33 29.90
N CYS A 135 16.68 -13.99 29.89
CA CYS A 135 17.45 -13.21 30.85
C CYS A 135 16.94 -13.37 32.30
N VAL A 136 15.61 -13.45 32.48
CA VAL A 136 15.00 -13.65 33.80
C VAL A 136 15.27 -15.06 34.34
N ALA A 137 15.29 -16.09 33.48
CA ALA A 137 15.54 -17.47 33.90
C ALA A 137 17.01 -17.73 34.31
N VAL A 138 17.97 -17.08 33.66
CA VAL A 138 19.41 -17.24 33.97
C VAL A 138 19.79 -16.49 35.26
N LEU A 139 19.20 -15.33 35.54
CA LEU A 139 19.40 -14.63 36.81
C LEU A 139 18.79 -15.38 38.00
N GLY A 140 17.63 -16.04 37.81
CA GLY A 140 17.00 -16.85 38.87
C GLY A 140 17.76 -18.14 39.21
N THR A 141 18.41 -18.77 38.23
CA THR A 141 19.13 -20.04 38.44
C THR A 141 20.54 -19.85 39.03
N VAL A 142 21.21 -18.72 38.76
CA VAL A 142 22.51 -18.40 39.36
C VAL A 142 22.35 -17.97 40.84
N LEU A 143 21.27 -17.25 41.18
CA LEU A 143 20.98 -16.90 42.58
C LEU A 143 20.62 -18.12 43.45
N TYR A 144 19.95 -19.13 42.89
CA TYR A 144 19.64 -20.36 43.65
C TYR A 144 20.84 -21.28 43.89
N ARG A 145 21.95 -21.13 43.17
CA ARG A 145 23.13 -22.01 43.33
C ARG A 145 24.26 -21.42 44.18
N LEU A 146 24.18 -20.18 44.64
CA LEU A 146 25.19 -19.59 45.54
C LEU A 146 24.84 -19.65 47.04
N GLY A 147 23.74 -20.31 47.43
CA GLY A 147 23.25 -20.31 48.82
C GLY A 147 23.24 -21.65 49.57
N ALA A 148 23.84 -22.73 49.04
CA ALA A 148 23.72 -24.05 49.66
C ALA A 148 25.00 -24.89 49.58
N THR A 149 26.10 -24.38 50.13
CA THR A 149 27.23 -25.21 50.58
C THR A 149 27.79 -24.62 51.86
N ASP A 150 27.06 -24.84 52.96
CA ASP A 150 27.69 -24.94 54.27
C ASP A 150 26.92 -25.98 55.10
N GLN A 151 27.66 -26.77 55.89
CA GLN A 151 27.24 -27.96 56.66
C GLN A 151 27.19 -29.30 55.90
N TYR A 152 28.33 -30.01 55.83
CA TYR A 152 28.54 -31.29 56.56
C TYR A 152 29.92 -31.91 56.22
N LEU A 153 30.82 -31.97 57.22
CA LEU A 153 31.73 -33.07 57.63
C LEU A 153 33.14 -32.59 58.07
N SER A 154 33.36 -32.80 59.37
CA SER A 154 34.61 -32.94 60.16
C SER A 154 35.71 -31.88 60.08
#